data_AF-A0A2L2WS68-F1
#
_entry.id   AF-A0A2L2WS68-F1
#
_cell.length_a   1.000
_cell.length_b   1.000
_cell.length_c   1.000
_cell.angle_alpha   90.00
_cell.angle_beta   90.00
_cell.angle_gamma   90.00
#
_symmetry.space_group_name_H-M   'P 1'
#
loop_
_entity.id
_entity.type
_entity.pdbx_description
1 polymer ?
#
loop_
_entity_poly.entity_id
_entity_poly.type
_entity_poly.pdbx_seq_one_letter_code
_entity_poly.pdbx_strand_id
1 'polypeptide(L)'
;MDDERLKQGGNRYFRELLQRIRDIRSSERNFYQQVTYIYATATDYDPRDSMAKMFFATVQNKLHYAVHENTVAEVIYNRVDNEKLFVGMTNFKGSYVTKDDVKIAKNYLSEIELQRLNLLVSGFLDFAEFQALE
;
A
#
# COMPACT_ATOMS: atom_id res chain seq x y z
N MET A 1 -0.31 -8.67 -26.07
CA MET A 1 0.05 -9.64 -25.02
C MET A 1 -0.75 -10.89 -25.33
N ASP A 2 -0.16 -12.08 -25.23
CA ASP A 2 -0.78 -13.30 -25.78
C ASP A 2 -1.62 -14.01 -24.70
N ASP A 3 -2.93 -13.72 -24.70
CA ASP A 3 -3.88 -14.13 -23.65
C ASP A 3 -4.04 -15.65 -23.54
N GLU A 4 -3.88 -16.37 -24.64
CA GLU A 4 -3.94 -17.83 -24.70
C GLU A 4 -2.76 -18.48 -23.95
N ARG A 5 -1.54 -17.93 -24.10
CA ARG A 5 -0.35 -18.40 -23.37
C ARG A 5 -0.42 -18.12 -21.86
N LEU A 6 -1.07 -17.04 -21.45
CA LEU A 6 -1.25 -16.69 -20.04
C LEU A 6 -2.27 -17.62 -19.35
N LYS A 7 -3.30 -18.05 -20.08
CA LYS A 7 -4.30 -19.03 -19.60
C LYS A 7 -3.76 -20.46 -19.52
N GLN A 8 -2.77 -20.83 -20.34
CA GLN A 8 -2.36 -22.24 -20.51
C GLN A 8 -1.11 -22.71 -19.75
N GLY A 9 -0.49 -21.91 -18.86
CA GLY A 9 0.45 -22.50 -17.87
C GLY A 9 1.82 -21.86 -17.67
N GLY A 10 1.95 -20.54 -17.79
CA GLY A 10 3.12 -19.82 -17.28
C GLY A 10 3.05 -19.55 -15.77
N ASN A 11 2.85 -20.57 -14.93
CA ASN A 11 2.43 -20.41 -13.52
C ASN A 11 3.34 -19.46 -12.71
N ARG A 12 4.67 -19.56 -12.85
CA ARG A 12 5.62 -18.70 -12.13
C ARG A 12 5.69 -17.28 -12.68
N TYR A 13 5.82 -17.15 -14.01
CA TYR A 13 5.90 -15.84 -14.67
C TYR A 13 4.62 -15.01 -14.47
N PHE A 14 3.46 -15.65 -14.55
CA PHE A 14 2.18 -14.98 -14.31
C PHE A 14 2.03 -14.53 -12.85
N ARG A 15 2.44 -15.35 -11.88
CA ARG A 15 2.45 -14.97 -10.46
C ARG A 15 3.38 -13.79 -10.18
N GLU A 16 4.57 -13.78 -10.77
CA GLU A 16 5.52 -12.66 -10.64
C GLU A 16 4.97 -11.38 -11.26
N LEU A 17 4.31 -11.45 -12.42
CA LEU A 17 3.64 -10.31 -13.04
C LEU A 17 2.49 -9.77 -12.17
N LEU A 18 1.63 -10.65 -11.65
CA LEU A 18 0.54 -10.25 -10.75
C LEU A 18 1.09 -9.62 -9.46
N GLN A 19 2.17 -10.16 -8.90
CA GLN A 19 2.82 -9.59 -7.74
C GLN A 19 3.36 -8.20 -8.04
N ARG A 20 4.03 -8.03 -9.19
CA ARG A 20 4.57 -6.73 -9.61
C ARG A 20 3.47 -5.70 -9.85
N ILE A 21 2.36 -6.08 -10.48
CA ILE A 21 1.19 -5.20 -10.65
C ILE A 21 0.64 -4.79 -9.28
N ARG A 22 0.51 -5.73 -8.34
CA ARG A 22 0.06 -5.44 -6.98
C ARG A 22 1.00 -4.50 -6.25
N ASP A 23 2.31 -4.71 -6.33
CA ASP A 23 3.31 -3.84 -5.69
C ASP A 23 3.30 -2.42 -6.30
N ILE A 24 3.06 -2.31 -7.61
CA ILE A 24 2.87 -1.01 -8.28
C ILE A 24 1.59 -0.33 -7.78
N ARG A 25 0.46 -1.05 -7.73
CA ARG A 25 -0.83 -0.53 -7.25
C ARG A 25 -0.79 -0.17 -5.76
N SER A 26 -0.05 -0.91 -4.95
CA SER A 26 0.04 -0.71 -3.50
C SER A 26 1.08 0.32 -3.06
N SER A 27 1.92 0.80 -3.99
CA SER A 27 2.80 1.93 -3.70
C SER A 27 1.93 3.09 -3.21
N GLU A 28 2.28 3.70 -2.07
CA GLU A 28 1.41 4.72 -1.43
C GLU A 28 0.99 5.79 -2.41
N ARG A 29 1.92 6.28 -3.25
CA ARG A 29 1.62 7.26 -4.28
C ARG A 29 0.55 6.81 -5.27
N ASN A 30 0.62 5.57 -5.77
CA ASN A 30 -0.38 5.04 -6.71
C ASN A 30 -1.68 4.64 -6.03
N PHE A 31 -1.63 4.19 -4.78
CA PHE A 31 -2.83 3.99 -3.96
C PHE A 31 -3.57 5.32 -3.78
N TYR A 32 -2.86 6.34 -3.30
CA TYR A 32 -3.42 7.68 -3.14
C TYR A 32 -3.93 8.25 -4.46
N GLN A 33 -3.20 8.09 -5.58
CA GLN A 33 -3.68 8.55 -6.88
C GLN A 33 -4.91 7.78 -7.38
N GLN A 34 -4.97 6.46 -7.21
CA GLN A 34 -6.12 5.66 -7.65
C GLN A 34 -7.35 5.90 -6.79
N VAL A 35 -7.18 5.95 -5.47
CA VAL A 35 -8.29 6.33 -4.58
C VAL A 35 -8.71 7.77 -4.89
N THR A 36 -7.77 8.72 -5.03
CA THR A 36 -8.10 10.09 -5.46
C THR A 36 -8.82 10.11 -6.80
N TYR A 37 -8.45 9.26 -7.75
CA TYR A 37 -9.12 9.17 -9.05
C TYR A 37 -10.55 8.61 -8.92
N ILE A 38 -10.75 7.57 -8.09
CA ILE A 38 -12.07 6.99 -7.78
C ILE A 38 -12.95 7.97 -7.00
N TYR A 39 -12.38 8.85 -6.17
CA TYR A 39 -13.14 9.86 -5.43
C TYR A 39 -13.26 11.20 -6.17
N ALA A 40 -12.38 11.49 -7.15
CA ALA A 40 -12.51 12.68 -7.99
C ALA A 40 -13.67 12.56 -9.00
N THR A 41 -14.25 11.38 -9.18
CA THR A 41 -15.56 11.22 -9.84
C THR A 41 -16.72 11.65 -8.94
N ALA A 42 -16.52 11.79 -7.62
CA ALA A 42 -17.47 12.44 -6.75
C ALA A 42 -17.42 13.97 -6.97
N THR A 43 -18.60 14.55 -7.22
CA THR A 43 -18.78 15.92 -7.72
C THR A 43 -18.27 17.02 -6.77
N ASP A 44 -17.92 16.68 -5.53
CA ASP A 44 -17.60 17.57 -4.41
C ASP A 44 -16.20 17.35 -3.81
N TYR A 45 -15.32 16.59 -4.47
CA TYR A 45 -13.98 16.28 -3.95
C TYR A 45 -13.00 17.48 -4.03
N ASP A 46 -12.48 17.93 -2.89
CA ASP A 46 -11.30 18.82 -2.79
C ASP A 46 -10.12 18.07 -2.11
N PRO A 47 -8.98 17.85 -2.81
CA PRO A 47 -7.80 17.19 -2.25
C PRO A 47 -7.13 17.95 -1.10
N ARG A 48 -7.49 19.23 -0.89
CA ARG A 48 -7.01 20.04 0.23
C ARG A 48 -7.91 19.94 1.46
N ASP A 49 -9.11 19.38 1.31
CA ASP A 49 -10.08 19.24 2.39
C ASP A 49 -9.50 18.40 3.53
N SER A 50 -9.65 18.95 4.74
CA SER A 50 -9.39 18.27 6.00
C SER A 50 -10.15 16.94 6.14
N MET A 51 -11.38 16.86 5.61
CA MET A 51 -12.20 15.66 5.68
C MET A 51 -11.60 14.53 4.85
N ALA A 52 -11.18 14.83 3.61
CA ALA A 52 -10.51 13.87 2.74
C ALA A 52 -9.23 13.34 3.41
N LYS A 53 -8.37 14.22 3.94
CA LYS A 53 -7.14 13.82 4.65
C LYS A 53 -7.41 12.90 5.85
N MET A 54 -8.44 13.22 6.63
CA MET A 54 -8.81 12.42 7.80
C MET A 54 -9.37 11.05 7.40
N PHE A 55 -10.18 11.00 6.34
CA PHE A 55 -10.66 9.74 5.77
C PHE A 55 -9.50 8.84 5.33
N PHE A 56 -8.55 9.38 4.55
CA PHE A 56 -7.38 8.66 4.09
C PHE A 56 -6.52 8.10 5.24
N ALA A 57 -6.23 8.94 6.23
CA ALA A 57 -5.49 8.52 7.42
C ALA A 57 -6.24 7.41 8.18
N THR A 58 -7.57 7.49 8.25
CA THR A 58 -8.42 6.48 8.89
C THR A 58 -8.39 5.15 8.14
N VAL A 59 -8.56 5.17 6.81
CA VAL A 59 -8.48 3.95 5.97
C VAL A 59 -7.10 3.32 6.07
N GLN A 60 -6.03 4.12 5.97
CA GLN A 60 -4.67 3.63 6.10
C GLN A 60 -4.45 2.94 7.46
N ASN A 61 -4.86 3.58 8.56
CA ASN A 61 -4.75 2.99 9.90
C ASN A 61 -5.54 1.68 10.02
N LYS A 62 -6.75 1.62 9.45
CA LYS A 62 -7.55 0.38 9.45
C LYS A 62 -6.87 -0.75 8.67
N LEU A 63 -6.29 -0.45 7.51
CA LEU A 63 -5.57 -1.43 6.70
C LEU A 63 -4.30 -1.95 7.41
N HIS A 64 -3.53 -1.05 8.03
CA HIS A 64 -2.37 -1.42 8.83
C HIS A 64 -2.78 -2.28 10.03
N TYR A 65 -3.81 -1.87 10.76
CA TYR A 65 -4.31 -2.61 11.92
C TYR A 65 -4.79 -4.02 11.55
N ALA A 66 -5.45 -4.18 10.39
CA ALA A 66 -5.91 -5.48 9.91
C ALA A 66 -4.76 -6.46 9.58
N VAL A 67 -3.55 -5.97 9.31
CA VAL A 67 -2.39 -6.81 8.95
C VAL A 67 -1.59 -7.23 10.18
N HIS A 68 -1.37 -6.30 11.10
CA HIS A 68 -0.38 -6.44 12.17
C HIS A 68 -0.83 -5.81 13.50
N GLU A 69 -2.12 -5.55 13.68
CA GLU A 69 -2.74 -5.10 14.96
C GLU A 69 -2.13 -3.83 15.56
N ASN A 70 -1.55 -2.97 14.72
CA ASN A 70 -0.98 -1.70 15.13
C ASN A 70 -1.41 -0.62 14.12
N THR A 71 -1.57 0.60 14.58
CA THR A 71 -1.70 1.79 13.71
C THR A 71 -0.35 2.14 13.07
N VAL A 72 -0.37 3.02 12.07
CA VAL A 72 0.86 3.49 11.41
C VAL A 72 1.85 4.09 12.41
N ALA A 73 1.36 4.90 13.34
CA ALA A 73 2.18 5.56 14.35
C ALA A 73 2.77 4.54 15.35
N GLU A 74 1.99 3.57 15.79
CA GLU A 74 2.45 2.51 16.70
C GLU A 74 3.51 1.61 16.04
N VAL A 75 3.38 1.30 14.75
CA VAL A 75 4.42 0.56 14.01
C VAL A 75 5.75 1.29 14.06
N ILE A 76 5.76 2.59 13.74
CA ILE A 76 6.98 3.40 13.76
C ILE A 76 7.54 3.45 15.18
N TYR A 77 6.70 3.78 16.16
CA TYR A 77 7.12 3.90 17.55
C TYR A 77 7.72 2.59 18.11
N ASN A 78 7.10 1.45 17.81
CA ASN A 78 7.51 0.15 18.35
C ASN A 78 8.68 -0.48 17.61
N ARG A 79 8.89 -0.16 16.32
CA ARG A 79 9.86 -0.86 15.47
C ARG A 79 11.11 -0.04 15.11
N VAL A 80 11.07 1.29 15.22
CA VAL A 80 12.25 2.14 15.04
C VAL A 80 13.22 1.89 16.18
N ASP A 81 14.46 1.56 15.85
CA ASP A 81 15.48 1.21 16.83
C ASP A 81 16.87 1.62 16.32
N ASN A 82 17.56 2.50 17.04
CA ASN A 82 18.86 3.03 16.62
C ASN A 82 20.01 2.02 16.75
N GLU A 83 19.82 0.93 17.50
CA GLU A 83 20.82 -0.13 17.66
C GLU A 83 20.76 -1.14 16.51
N LYS A 84 19.68 -1.14 15.74
CA LYS A 84 19.48 -2.03 14.59
C LYS A 84 20.02 -1.43 13.31
N LEU A 85 20.49 -2.32 12.42
CA LEU A 85 20.86 -1.94 11.05
C LEU A 85 19.67 -1.25 10.37
N PHE A 86 19.95 -0.16 9.64
CA PHE A 86 18.93 0.65 8.96
C PHE A 86 17.80 1.12 9.88
N VAL A 87 18.10 1.36 11.16
CA VAL A 87 17.16 1.74 12.23
C VAL A 87 15.98 0.77 12.41
N GLY A 88 16.14 -0.50 12.02
CA GLY A 88 15.10 -1.51 12.08
C GLY A 88 14.25 -1.65 10.81
N MET A 89 14.56 -0.91 9.74
CA MET A 89 13.85 -1.06 8.46
C MET A 89 14.26 -2.31 7.70
N THR A 90 13.26 -2.90 7.05
CA THR A 90 13.34 -4.12 6.24
C THR A 90 13.11 -3.85 4.76
N ASN A 91 12.37 -2.79 4.41
CA ASN A 91 11.98 -2.46 3.05
C ASN A 91 12.19 -0.97 2.78
N PHE A 92 13.22 -0.55 2.06
CA PHE A 92 13.39 0.85 1.65
C PHE A 92 14.03 0.94 0.27
N LYS A 93 13.91 2.10 -0.37
CA LYS A 93 14.47 2.32 -1.70
C LYS A 93 15.89 2.87 -1.59
N GLY A 94 16.81 2.30 -2.37
CA GLY A 94 18.19 2.77 -2.46
C GLY A 94 19.16 1.98 -1.58
N SER A 95 20.41 2.44 -1.52
CA SER A 95 21.49 1.79 -0.78
C SER A 95 21.71 2.36 0.62
N TYR A 96 21.06 3.48 0.95
CA TYR A 96 21.17 4.15 2.25
C TYR A 96 19.82 4.67 2.69
N VAL A 97 19.65 4.76 4.01
CA VAL A 97 18.44 5.24 4.67
C VAL A 97 18.42 6.77 4.71
N THR A 98 17.29 7.37 4.35
CA THR A 98 17.06 8.80 4.52
C THR A 98 16.14 9.08 5.71
N LYS A 99 16.12 10.34 6.18
CA LYS A 99 15.19 10.76 7.24
C LYS A 99 13.72 10.62 6.85
N ASP A 100 13.40 10.66 5.56
CA ASP A 100 12.04 10.51 5.10
C ASP A 100 11.61 9.04 5.06
N ASP A 101 12.55 8.11 4.81
CA ASP A 101 12.28 6.66 4.90
C ASP A 101 11.88 6.23 6.31
N VAL A 102 12.45 6.86 7.34
CA VAL A 102 12.15 6.57 8.75
C VAL A 102 10.68 6.86 9.10
N LYS A 103 10.03 7.78 8.38
CA LYS A 103 8.63 8.15 8.62
C LYS A 103 7.64 7.19 7.96
N ILE A 104 8.11 6.24 7.16
CA ILE A 104 7.26 5.35 6.37
C ILE A 104 7.09 4.03 7.14
N ALA A 105 5.90 3.79 7.71
CA ALA A 105 5.63 2.56 8.48
C ALA A 105 5.81 1.27 7.67
N LYS A 106 5.52 1.29 6.36
CA LYS A 106 5.72 0.13 5.46
C LYS A 106 7.16 -0.37 5.45
N ASN A 107 8.12 0.52 5.72
CA ASN A 107 9.53 0.17 5.70
C ASN A 107 9.93 -0.72 6.88
N TYR A 108 9.08 -0.85 7.89
CA TYR A 108 9.30 -1.68 9.09
C TYR A 108 8.47 -2.98 9.09
N LEU A 109 7.79 -3.28 7.98
CA LEU A 109 6.97 -4.49 7.86
C LEU A 109 7.83 -5.67 7.39
N SER A 110 7.57 -6.86 7.92
CA SER A 110 8.12 -8.09 7.35
C SER A 110 7.59 -8.32 5.93
N GLU A 111 8.25 -9.18 5.16
CA GLU A 111 7.83 -9.52 3.79
C GLU A 111 6.38 -10.04 3.76
N ILE A 112 6.00 -10.88 4.73
CA ILE A 112 4.66 -11.45 4.84
C ILE A 112 3.62 -10.36 5.16
N GLU A 113 3.92 -9.46 6.10
CA GLU A 113 3.04 -8.33 6.44
C GLU A 113 2.88 -7.40 5.23
N LEU A 114 3.96 -7.09 4.52
CA LEU A 114 3.90 -6.25 3.32
C LEU A 114 3.06 -6.89 2.22
N GLN A 115 3.21 -8.20 1.98
CA GLN A 115 2.38 -8.93 1.03
C GLN A 115 0.89 -8.90 1.41
N ARG A 116 0.55 -9.13 2.70
CA ARG A 116 -0.83 -9.05 3.20
C ARG A 116 -1.41 -7.65 3.03
N LEU A 117 -0.62 -6.62 3.37
CA LEU A 117 -1.03 -5.22 3.19
C LEU A 117 -1.30 -4.91 1.72
N ASN A 118 -0.44 -5.35 0.80
CA ASN A 118 -0.62 -5.16 -0.64
C ASN A 118 -1.89 -5.84 -1.15
N LEU A 119 -2.22 -7.04 -0.64
CA LEU A 119 -3.45 -7.76 -1.00
C LEU A 119 -4.71 -7.03 -0.50
N LEU A 120 -4.73 -6.58 0.76
CA LEU A 120 -5.85 -5.83 1.32
C LEU A 120 -6.07 -4.51 0.60
N VAL A 121 -4.98 -3.79 0.29
CA VAL A 121 -5.03 -2.56 -0.48
C VAL A 121 -5.64 -2.79 -1.86
N SER A 122 -5.22 -3.85 -2.57
CA SER A 122 -5.80 -4.19 -3.88
C SER A 122 -7.29 -4.49 -3.75
N GLY A 123 -7.70 -5.34 -2.80
CA GLY A 123 -9.11 -5.69 -2.62
C GLY A 123 -9.99 -4.49 -2.26
N PHE A 124 -9.47 -3.54 -1.47
CA PHE A 124 -10.17 -2.29 -1.19
C PHE A 124 -10.35 -1.43 -2.44
N LEU A 125 -9.32 -1.31 -3.29
CA LEU A 125 -9.41 -0.57 -4.55
C LEU A 125 -10.41 -1.21 -5.51
N ASP A 126 -10.34 -2.53 -5.69
CA ASP A 126 -11.25 -3.26 -6.58
C ASP A 126 -12.71 -3.12 -6.10
N PHE A 127 -12.94 -3.12 -4.78
CA PHE A 127 -14.27 -2.86 -4.21
C PHE A 127 -14.74 -1.41 -4.39
N ALA A 128 -13.86 -0.43 -4.20
CA ALA A 128 -14.19 0.98 -4.39
C ALA A 128 -14.51 1.29 -5.87
N GLU A 129 -13.74 0.71 -6.80
CA GLU A 129 -13.99 0.82 -8.24
C GLU A 129 -15.35 0.20 -8.61
N PHE A 130 -15.69 -0.96 -8.05
CA PHE A 130 -17.02 -1.57 -8.23
C PHE A 130 -18.15 -0.66 -7.75
N GLN A 131 -18.02 -0.05 -6.58
CA GLN A 131 -19.02 0.88 -6.03
C GLN A 131 -19.17 2.17 -6.84
N ALA A 132 -18.11 2.63 -7.51
CA ALA A 132 -18.16 3.84 -8.35
C ALA A 132 -18.85 3.62 -9.71
N LEU A 133 -19.06 2.36 -10.11
CA LEU A 133 -19.80 2.01 -11.33
C LEU A 133 -21.32 1.98 -11.13
N GLU A 134 -21.78 1.93 -9.87
CA GLU A 134 -23.20 2.08 -9.48
C GLU A 134 -23.61 3.56 -9.39
#